data_AF-A0A3C1KEK4-F1
#
_entry.id   AF-A0A3C1KEK4-F1
#
_cell.length_a   1.000
_cell.length_b   1.000
_cell.length_c   1.000
_cell.angle_alpha   90.00
_cell.angle_beta   90.00
_cell.angle_gamma   90.00
#
_symmetry.space_group_name_H-M   'P 1'
#
loop_
_entity.id
_entity.type
_entity.pdbx_description
1 polymer ?
#
loop_
_entity_poly.entity_id
_entity_poly.type
_entity_poly.pdbx_seq_one_letter_code
_entity_poly.pdbx_strand_id
1 'polypeptide(L)'
;MDTPPVSFVPLTIPARIDDADATDFIDMVEVRNRIYLEISGNADEDQTPAELLPHYQDDPDRTRLVWLVRDEGAPIGRVTVDAF
;
A
#
# COMPACT_ATOMS: atom_id res chain seq x y z
N MET A 1 -9.54 15.24 21.21
CA MET A 1 -8.39 15.08 20.31
C MET A 1 -8.97 15.26 18.92
N ASP A 2 -8.65 16.35 18.24
CA ASP A 2 -9.07 16.53 16.85
C ASP A 2 -8.21 15.60 15.98
N THR A 3 -8.88 14.78 15.17
CA THR A 3 -8.19 13.94 14.19
C THR A 3 -7.72 14.85 13.06
N PRO A 4 -6.43 14.82 12.67
CA PRO A 4 -5.96 15.59 11.52
C PRO A 4 -6.72 15.16 10.25
N PRO A 5 -6.98 16.09 9.31
CA PRO A 5 -7.64 15.74 8.06
C PRO A 5 -6.73 14.83 7.23
N VAL A 6 -7.15 13.58 7.03
CA VAL A 6 -6.44 12.62 6.17
C VAL A 6 -7.17 12.44 4.85
N SER A 7 -6.42 12.13 3.79
CA SER A 7 -6.98 11.76 2.49
C SER A 7 -6.77 10.27 2.22
N PHE A 8 -7.72 9.68 1.49
CA PHE A 8 -7.68 8.30 1.02
C PHE A 8 -7.57 8.33 -0.49
N VAL A 9 -6.40 7.98 -1.01
CA VAL A 9 -6.14 7.94 -2.46
C VAL A 9 -6.29 6.50 -2.94
N PRO A 10 -7.21 6.19 -3.86
CA PRO A 10 -7.31 4.87 -4.45
C PRO A 10 -5.98 4.46 -5.08
N LEU A 11 -5.52 3.25 -4.77
CA LEU A 11 -4.24 2.76 -5.25
C LEU A 11 -4.39 2.21 -6.67
N THR A 12 -3.62 2.75 -7.60
CA THR A 12 -3.43 2.13 -8.92
C THR A 12 -2.41 1.00 -8.76
N ILE A 13 -2.76 -0.21 -9.20
CA ILE A 13 -1.83 -1.34 -9.24
C ILE A 13 -1.12 -1.29 -10.59
N PRO A 14 0.19 -1.01 -10.64
CA PRO A 14 0.91 -0.90 -11.90
C PRO A 14 1.10 -2.28 -12.54
N ALA A 15 1.30 -2.33 -13.86
CA ALA A 15 1.64 -3.58 -14.52
C ALA A 15 3.08 -4.01 -14.19
N ARG A 16 3.99 -3.04 -14.05
CA ARG A 16 5.39 -3.25 -13.66
C ARG A 16 5.86 -2.14 -12.74
N ILE A 17 6.89 -2.42 -11.94
CA ILE A 17 7.38 -1.45 -10.96
C ILE A 17 8.17 -0.29 -11.58
N ASP A 18 8.61 -0.45 -12.82
CA ASP A 18 9.30 0.57 -13.61
C ASP A 18 8.34 1.44 -14.44
N ASP A 19 7.03 1.19 -14.37
CA ASP A 19 6.02 2.00 -15.05
C ASP A 19 5.82 3.35 -14.36
N ALA A 20 5.40 4.36 -15.13
CA ALA A 20 5.26 5.74 -14.64
C ALA A 20 4.21 5.91 -13.53
N ASP A 21 3.25 4.99 -13.43
CA ASP A 21 2.17 4.97 -12.44
C ASP A 21 2.53 4.15 -11.18
N ALA A 22 3.73 3.58 -11.09
CA ALA A 22 4.13 2.72 -9.97
C ALA A 22 4.40 3.46 -8.64
N THR A 23 4.49 4.80 -8.67
CA THR A 23 4.92 5.61 -7.51
C THR A 23 4.08 5.35 -6.27
N ASP A 24 2.74 5.40 -6.37
CA ASP A 24 1.88 5.18 -5.19
C ASP A 24 1.95 3.73 -4.67
N PHE A 25 2.21 2.76 -5.54
CA PHE A 25 2.41 1.37 -5.13
C PHE A 25 3.72 1.20 -4.35
N ILE A 26 4.80 1.86 -4.79
CA ILE A 26 6.08 1.88 -4.07
C ILE A 26 5.90 2.52 -2.69
N ASP A 27 5.28 3.71 -2.61
CA ASP A 27 4.98 4.39 -1.35
C ASP A 27 4.16 3.49 -0.40
N MET A 28 3.18 2.75 -0.94
CA MET A 28 2.38 1.81 -0.16
C MET A 28 3.21 0.67 0.42
N VAL A 29 4.13 0.10 -0.35
CA VAL A 29 5.03 -0.97 0.13
C VAL A 29 5.97 -0.44 1.22
N GLU A 30 6.51 0.77 1.07
CA GLU A 30 7.36 1.38 2.08
C GLU A 30 6.61 1.65 3.40
N VAL A 31 5.37 2.16 3.31
CA VAL A 31 4.49 2.29 4.49
C VAL A 31 4.20 0.94 5.12
N ARG A 32 3.87 -0.08 4.31
CA ARG A 32 3.61 -1.45 4.77
C ARG A 32 4.78 -1.96 5.60
N ASN A 33 5.99 -1.91 5.05
CA ASN A 33 7.19 -2.46 5.69
C ASN A 33 7.49 -1.72 7.01
N ARG A 34 7.38 -0.39 7.04
CA ARG A 34 7.52 0.39 8.29
C ARG A 34 6.52 -0.03 9.37
N ILE A 35 5.27 -0.29 9.00
CA ILE A 35 4.25 -0.77 9.94
C ILE A 35 4.59 -2.17 10.47
N TYR A 36 5.01 -3.09 9.61
CA TYR A 36 5.39 -4.45 10.04
C TYR A 36 6.63 -4.45 10.92
N LEU A 37 7.62 -3.60 10.63
CA LEU A 37 8.79 -3.40 11.49
C LEU A 37 8.38 -2.92 12.88
N GLU A 38 7.46 -1.96 12.98
CA GLU A 38 6.96 -1.46 14.28
C GLU A 38 6.20 -2.54 15.06
N ILE A 39 5.41 -3.38 14.38
CA ILE A 39 4.60 -4.42 15.02
C ILE A 39 5.46 -5.61 15.47
N SER A 40 6.36 -6.08 14.61
CA SER A 40 7.15 -7.30 14.84
C SER A 40 8.46 -7.04 15.59
N GLY A 41 8.96 -5.80 15.55
CA GLY A 41 10.28 -5.43 16.06
C GLY A 41 11.45 -5.94 15.21
N ASN A 42 11.20 -6.48 14.01
CA ASN A 42 12.22 -6.96 13.09
C ASN A 42 11.80 -6.78 11.61
N ALA A 43 12.70 -7.06 10.68
CA ALA A 43 12.50 -6.84 9.24
C ALA A 43 12.18 -8.14 8.47
N ASP A 44 11.75 -9.21 9.15
CA ASP A 44 11.53 -10.52 8.50
C ASP A 44 10.34 -10.49 7.51
N GLU A 45 9.43 -9.52 7.67
CA GLU A 45 8.25 -9.32 6.81
C GLU A 45 8.44 -8.27 5.71
N ASP A 46 9.65 -7.69 5.60
CA ASP A 46 9.97 -6.73 4.57
C ASP A 46 9.94 -7.39 3.19
N GLN A 47 9.24 -6.73 2.26
CA GLN A 47 9.20 -7.14 0.86
C GLN A 47 9.51 -5.94 -0.02
N THR A 48 10.28 -6.16 -1.07
CA THR A 48 10.45 -5.15 -2.11
C THR A 48 9.14 -4.95 -2.87
N PRO A 49 8.93 -3.79 -3.51
CA PRO A 49 7.74 -3.57 -4.32
C PRO A 49 7.60 -4.59 -5.46
N ALA A 50 8.73 -5.00 -6.07
CA ALA A 50 8.73 -5.99 -7.14
C ALA A 50 8.29 -7.39 -6.66
N GLU A 51 8.70 -7.80 -5.45
CA GLU A 51 8.26 -9.05 -4.84
C GLU A 51 6.78 -9.02 -4.45
N LEU A 52 6.28 -7.86 -4.03
CA LEU A 52 4.92 -7.72 -3.55
C LEU A 52 3.89 -7.56 -4.67
N LEU A 53 4.28 -6.95 -5.80
CA LEU A 53 3.38 -6.61 -6.91
C LEU A 53 2.51 -7.76 -7.41
N PRO A 54 3.02 -8.99 -7.62
CA PRO A 54 2.20 -10.12 -8.07
C PRO A 54 1.01 -10.43 -7.15
N HIS A 55 1.11 -10.11 -5.85
CA HIS A 55 0.04 -10.37 -4.87
C HIS A 55 -1.12 -9.36 -4.94
N TYR A 56 -0.97 -8.27 -5.69
CA TYR A 56 -1.97 -7.21 -5.86
C TYR A 56 -2.58 -7.18 -7.26
N GLN A 57 -2.06 -7.99 -8.19
CA GLN A 57 -2.65 -8.12 -9.52
C GLN A 57 -4.07 -8.67 -9.43
N ASP A 58 -4.87 -8.39 -10.47
CA ASP A 58 -6.26 -8.81 -10.55
C ASP A 58 -6.40 -10.32 -10.31
N ASP A 59 -7.36 -10.66 -9.46
CA ASP A 59 -7.75 -12.03 -9.15
C ASP A 59 -9.24 -12.18 -9.52
N PRO A 60 -9.60 -13.10 -10.43
CA PRO A 60 -10.99 -13.25 -10.87
C PRO A 60 -11.95 -13.64 -9.73
N ASP A 61 -11.43 -14.23 -8.65
CA ASP A 61 -12.21 -14.70 -7.52
C ASP A 61 -12.27 -13.67 -6.36
N ARG A 62 -11.58 -12.52 -6.49
CA ARG A 62 -11.48 -11.53 -5.42
C ARG A 62 -11.28 -10.11 -5.96
N THR A 63 -12.19 -9.21 -5.58
CA THR A 63 -11.98 -7.77 -5.77
C THR A 63 -11.26 -7.19 -4.55
N ARG A 64 -9.98 -6.82 -4.70
CA ARG A 64 -9.24 -6.11 -3.66
C ARG A 64 -9.24 -4.61 -3.94
N LEU A 65 -9.76 -3.84 -2.99
CA LEU A 65 -9.69 -2.38 -2.99
C LEU A 65 -8.60 -1.94 -2.02
N VAL A 66 -7.73 -1.04 -2.48
CA VAL A 66 -6.63 -0.50 -1.68
C VAL A 66 -6.62 1.01 -1.76
N TRP A 67 -6.41 1.65 -0.61
CA TRP A 67 -6.18 3.09 -0.52
C TRP A 67 -4.86 3.36 0.20
N LEU A 68 -4.11 4.32 -0.31
CA LEU A 68 -2.99 4.94 0.40
C LEU A 68 -3.54 6.11 1.22
N VAL A 69 -3.24 6.11 2.52
CA VAL A 69 -3.68 7.16 3.44
C VAL A 69 -2.57 8.21 3.52
N ARG A 70 -2.93 9.47 3.27
CA ARG A 70 -1.98 10.59 3.30
C ARG A 70 -2.39 11.66 4.32
N ASP A 71 -1.40 12.23 4.98
CA ASP A 71 -1.51 13.44 5.80
C ASP A 71 -0.60 14.51 5.20
N GLU A 72 -1.17 15.68 4.87
CA GLU A 72 -0.48 16.75 4.13
C GLU A 72 0.29 16.26 2.88
N GLY A 73 -0.21 15.20 2.23
CA GLY A 73 0.42 14.59 1.06
C GLY A 73 1.48 13.54 1.36
N ALA A 74 1.94 13.38 2.60
CA ALA A 74 2.87 12.34 3.01
C ALA A 74 2.13 11.01 3.27
N PRO A 75 2.64 9.85 2.81
CA PRO A 75 1.99 8.57 3.02
C PRO A 75 2.21 8.07 4.46
N ILE A 76 1.11 7.87 5.19
CA ILE A 76 1.10 7.52 6.62
C ILE A 76 0.49 6.15 6.93
N GLY A 77 -0.23 5.55 5.98
CA GLY A 77 -0.95 4.32 6.20
C GLY A 77 -1.56 3.77 4.93
N ARG A 78 -2.23 2.62 5.04
CA ARG A 78 -2.98 2.01 3.95
C ARG A 78 -4.22 1.32 4.47
N VAL A 79 -5.25 1.25 3.65
CA VAL A 79 -6.45 0.46 3.91
C VAL A 79 -6.60 -0.56 2.78
N THR A 80 -6.87 -1.80 3.13
CA THR A 80 -7.15 -2.87 2.17
C THR A 80 -8.47 -3.52 2.54
N VAL A 81 -9.37 -3.63 1.57
CA VAL A 81 -10.69 -4.24 1.73
C VAL A 81 -10.87 -5.26 0.62
N ASP A 82 -11.34 -6.44 0.99
CA ASP A 82 -11.74 -7.47 0.03
C ASP A 82 -13.25 -7.45 -0.10
N ALA A 83 -13.72 -7.15 -1.30
CA ALA A 83 -15.13 -7.21 -1.65
C ALA A 83 -15.46 -8.61 -2.20
N PHE A 84 -16.60 -9.14 -1.76
CA PHE A 84 -17.18 -10.43 -2.12
C PHE A 84 -18.41 -10.25 -3.00
#